data_AF-A0A1I6AML7-F1
#
_entry.id   AF-A0A1I6AML7-F1
#
_cell.length_a   1.000
_cell.length_b   1.000
_cell.length_c   1.000
_cell.angle_alpha   90.00
_cell.angle_beta   90.00
_cell.angle_gamma   90.00
#
_symmetry.space_group_name_H-M   'P 1'
#
loop_
_entity.id
_entity.type
_entity.pdbx_description
1 polymer ?
#
loop_
_entity_poly.entity_id
_entity_poly.type
_entity_poly.pdbx_seq_one_letter_code
_entity_poly.pdbx_strand_id
1 'polypeptide(L)'
;MQKKIIIWIAIPLLLVGSVLVNWNYVSKSIEWKLNWGFTAPITNKIETVFHTRNGFPNEGETFHVLKYRSIENKLKEKDGWIPINEESFDTVSRHFKTFQKDVVSINKDTQNLNVLFQENPVTYENNDKYFYKLEEDNSYILVISNVKEQKLFVMEWIQ
;
A
#
# COMPACT_ATOMS: atom_id res chain seq x y z
N MET A 1 11.65 7.85 -44.55
CA MET A 1 10.41 7.05 -44.43
C MET A 1 10.38 6.16 -43.19
N GLN A 2 11.47 5.45 -42.85
CA GLN A 2 11.56 4.58 -41.66
C GLN A 2 11.24 5.27 -40.32
N LYS A 3 11.71 6.50 -40.08
CA LYS A 3 11.41 7.25 -38.83
C LYS A 3 9.91 7.48 -38.60
N LYS A 4 9.11 7.69 -39.66
CA LYS A 4 7.67 7.89 -39.51
C LYS A 4 6.97 6.57 -39.12
N ILE A 5 7.37 5.45 -39.73
CA ILE A 5 6.79 4.11 -39.43
C ILE A 5 7.07 3.70 -37.97
N ILE A 6 8.28 3.97 -37.47
CA ILE A 6 8.66 3.68 -36.08
C ILE A 6 7.79 4.48 -35.10
N ILE A 7 7.51 5.76 -35.39
CA ILE A 7 6.65 6.62 -34.55
C ILE A 7 5.20 6.11 -34.52
N TRP A 8 4.65 5.67 -35.67
CA TRP A 8 3.28 5.16 -35.77
C TRP A 8 3.06 3.83 -35.03
N ILE A 9 4.10 3.03 -34.81
CA ILE A 9 4.01 1.77 -34.05
C ILE A 9 4.33 2.00 -32.57
N ALA A 10 5.28 2.88 -32.25
CA ALA A 10 5.67 3.18 -30.87
C ALA A 10 4.56 3.88 -30.08
N ILE A 11 3.80 4.79 -30.69
CA ILE A 11 2.72 5.53 -30.00
C ILE A 11 1.58 4.59 -29.53
N PRO A 12 1.01 3.71 -30.38
CA PRO A 12 0.01 2.73 -29.93
C PRO A 12 0.53 1.80 -28.84
N LEU A 13 1.77 1.32 -28.94
CA LEU A 13 2.36 0.44 -27.92
C LEU A 13 2.52 1.16 -26.57
N LEU A 14 2.96 2.43 -26.58
CA LEU A 14 3.05 3.25 -25.37
C LEU A 14 1.68 3.51 -24.76
N LEU A 15 0.66 3.77 -25.59
CA LEU A 15 -0.73 3.95 -25.14
C LEU A 15 -1.28 2.67 -24.50
N VAL A 16 -1.09 1.51 -25.13
CA VAL A 16 -1.51 0.21 -24.57
C VAL A 16 -0.80 -0.06 -23.25
N GLY A 17 0.52 0.16 -23.19
CA GLY A 17 1.29 0.03 -21.95
C GLY A 17 0.79 0.94 -20.83
N SER A 18 0.48 2.20 -21.15
CA SER A 18 -0.07 3.15 -20.18
C SER A 18 -1.45 2.73 -19.67
N VAL A 19 -2.31 2.18 -20.53
CA VAL A 19 -3.65 1.70 -20.15
C VAL A 19 -3.53 0.50 -19.22
N LEU A 20 -2.68 -0.47 -19.54
CA LEU A 20 -2.46 -1.66 -18.71
C LEU A 20 -1.91 -1.32 -17.31
N VAL A 21 -0.92 -0.43 -17.24
CA VAL A 21 -0.35 0.01 -15.96
C VAL A 21 -1.41 0.72 -15.11
N ASN A 22 -2.20 1.62 -15.71
CA ASN A 22 -3.26 2.30 -15.00
C ASN A 22 -4.37 1.34 -14.53
N TRP A 23 -4.70 0.33 -15.35
CA TRP A 23 -5.67 -0.71 -14.99
C TRP A 23 -5.24 -1.50 -13.77
N ASN A 24 -3.95 -1.82 -13.63
CA ASN A 24 -3.43 -2.52 -12.46
C ASN A 24 -3.59 -1.70 -11.17
N TYR A 25 -3.35 -0.38 -11.23
CA TYR A 25 -3.53 0.49 -10.06
C TYR A 25 -5.00 0.63 -9.66
N VAL A 26 -5.89 0.75 -10.64
CA VAL A 26 -7.34 0.78 -10.41
C VAL A 26 -7.80 -0.55 -9.81
N SER A 27 -7.34 -1.67 -10.36
CA SER A 27 -7.71 -3.00 -9.88
C SER A 27 -7.30 -3.21 -8.42
N LYS A 28 -6.08 -2.79 -8.04
CA LYS A 28 -5.62 -2.90 -6.64
C LYS A 28 -6.42 -2.00 -5.68
N SER A 29 -6.76 -0.78 -6.11
CA SER A 29 -7.64 0.11 -5.34
C SER A 29 -9.03 -0.50 -5.13
N ILE A 30 -9.59 -1.17 -6.15
CA ILE A 30 -10.86 -1.89 -6.05
C ILE A 30 -10.76 -3.08 -5.10
N GLU A 31 -9.69 -3.89 -5.20
CA GLU A 31 -9.44 -5.03 -4.32
C GLU A 31 -9.48 -4.61 -2.84
N TRP A 32 -8.76 -3.54 -2.49
CA TRP A 32 -8.78 -3.04 -1.13
C TRP A 32 -10.14 -2.50 -0.69
N LYS A 33 -10.87 -1.86 -1.60
CA LYS A 33 -12.22 -1.39 -1.28
C LYS A 33 -13.16 -2.55 -0.99
N LEU A 34 -13.08 -3.63 -1.77
CA LEU A 34 -13.92 -4.80 -1.60
C LEU A 34 -13.55 -5.61 -0.35
N ASN A 35 -12.26 -5.83 -0.11
CA ASN A 35 -11.78 -6.66 0.99
C ASN A 35 -11.82 -5.92 2.33
N TRP A 36 -11.50 -4.62 2.33
CA TRP A 36 -11.26 -3.87 3.56
C TRP A 36 -12.16 -2.64 3.74
N GLY A 37 -12.92 -2.25 2.72
CA GLY A 37 -13.59 -0.94 2.70
C GLY A 37 -12.62 0.24 2.50
N PHE A 38 -11.33 -0.05 2.27
CA PHE A 38 -10.28 0.93 2.07
C PHE A 38 -10.27 1.43 0.62
N THR A 39 -10.67 2.68 0.37
CA THR A 39 -10.56 3.28 -0.97
C THR A 39 -9.23 4.04 -1.09
N ALA A 40 -8.19 3.35 -1.57
CA ALA A 40 -6.95 4.04 -1.93
C ALA A 40 -7.20 4.96 -3.13
N PRO A 41 -6.74 6.23 -3.09
CA PRO A 41 -6.77 7.06 -4.27
C PRO A 41 -5.93 6.44 -5.40
N ILE A 42 -6.25 6.78 -6.65
CA ILE A 42 -5.45 6.30 -7.79
C ILE A 42 -4.02 6.86 -7.67
N THR A 43 -3.06 5.95 -7.65
CA THR A 43 -1.64 6.22 -7.43
C THR A 43 -0.85 6.29 -8.74
N ASN A 44 0.34 6.87 -8.69
CA ASN A 44 1.26 6.91 -9.82
C ASN A 44 2.19 5.70 -9.85
N LYS A 45 2.43 5.09 -8.69
CA LYS A 45 3.28 3.92 -8.53
C LYS A 45 2.86 3.11 -7.31
N ILE A 46 2.87 1.79 -7.46
CA ILE A 46 2.80 0.82 -6.36
C ILE A 46 4.14 0.10 -6.34
N GLU A 47 4.79 0.10 -5.18
CA GLU A 47 6.01 -0.65 -4.92
C GLU A 47 5.68 -1.72 -3.88
N THR A 48 5.86 -2.99 -4.24
CA THR A 48 5.72 -4.10 -3.31
C THR A 48 7.06 -4.30 -2.61
N VAL A 49 7.11 -4.00 -1.31
CA VAL A 49 8.32 -4.18 -0.50
C VAL A 49 8.53 -5.66 -0.23
N PHE A 50 7.47 -6.35 0.21
CA PHE A 50 7.43 -7.81 0.25
C PHE A 50 6.00 -8.30 0.06
N HIS A 51 5.91 -9.57 -0.32
CA HIS A 51 4.67 -10.32 -0.45
C HIS A 51 4.99 -11.77 -0.15
N THR A 52 4.35 -12.33 0.87
CA THR A 52 4.65 -13.66 1.42
C THR A 52 3.47 -14.63 1.27
N ARG A 53 2.38 -14.21 0.61
CA ARG A 53 1.20 -15.06 0.42
C ARG A 53 1.56 -16.32 -0.38
N ASN A 54 1.50 -17.47 0.29
CA ASN A 54 1.86 -18.77 -0.28
C ASN A 54 0.74 -19.78 0.01
N GLY A 55 0.01 -20.21 -1.03
CA GLY A 55 -0.92 -21.35 -0.95
C GLY A 55 -2.34 -21.01 -0.48
N PHE A 56 -3.24 -22.00 -0.58
CA PHE A 56 -4.66 -21.91 -0.21
C PHE A 56 -4.80 -22.06 1.32
N PRO A 57 -5.52 -21.15 2.02
CA PRO A 57 -6.58 -20.27 1.53
C PRO A 57 -6.18 -18.80 1.21
N ASN A 58 -4.94 -18.54 0.78
CA ASN A 58 -4.38 -17.21 0.46
C ASN A 58 -3.96 -16.37 1.68
N GLU A 59 -3.54 -17.06 2.74
CA GLU A 59 -2.94 -16.47 3.94
C GLU A 59 -1.59 -15.83 3.63
N GLY A 60 -1.20 -14.86 4.45
CA GLY A 60 0.12 -14.28 4.46
C GLY A 60 0.10 -12.76 4.48
N GLU A 61 1.28 -12.18 4.31
CA GLU A 61 1.51 -10.77 4.60
C GLU A 61 1.94 -10.01 3.35
N THR A 62 1.60 -8.72 3.32
CA THR A 62 1.98 -7.85 2.22
C THR A 62 2.29 -6.46 2.71
N PHE A 63 3.36 -5.87 2.20
CA PHE A 63 3.68 -4.47 2.42
C PHE A 63 3.88 -3.76 1.08
N HIS A 64 3.02 -2.78 0.82
CA HIS A 64 3.10 -1.90 -0.33
C HIS A 64 3.41 -0.45 0.06
N VAL A 65 4.19 0.23 -0.78
CA VAL A 65 4.40 1.67 -0.75
C VAL A 65 3.80 2.29 -2.01
N LEU A 66 2.80 3.14 -1.83
CA LEU A 66 2.13 3.84 -2.92
C LEU A 66 2.67 5.26 -2.99
N LYS A 67 3.07 5.72 -4.18
CA LYS A 67 3.61 7.07 -4.39
C LYS A 67 2.67 7.90 -5.24
N TYR A 68 2.37 9.09 -4.76
CA TYR A 68 1.41 10.01 -5.35
C TYR A 68 2.06 11.33 -5.72
N ARG A 69 1.42 12.05 -6.65
CA ARG A 69 1.69 13.48 -6.83
C ARG A 69 1.07 14.33 -5.71
N SER A 70 -0.10 13.93 -5.22
CA SER A 70 -0.85 14.63 -4.15
C SER A 70 -1.89 13.69 -3.51
N ILE A 71 -1.87 13.57 -2.17
CA ILE A 71 -2.81 12.73 -1.38
C ILE A 71 -3.76 13.50 -0.47
N GLU A 72 -3.39 14.69 0.00
CA GLU A 72 -4.01 15.39 1.13
C GLU A 72 -5.55 15.50 1.02
N ASN A 73 -6.05 15.94 -0.14
CA ASN A 73 -7.48 16.13 -0.37
C ASN A 73 -8.27 14.84 -0.65
N LYS A 74 -7.59 13.69 -0.69
CA LYS A 74 -8.17 12.41 -1.08
C LYS A 74 -8.49 11.50 0.11
N LEU A 75 -7.94 11.78 1.29
CA LEU A 75 -8.08 10.94 2.49
C LEU A 75 -9.14 11.54 3.42
N LYS A 76 -10.42 11.20 3.21
CA LYS A 76 -11.54 11.82 3.95
C LYS A 76 -11.97 10.96 5.12
N GLU A 77 -12.32 11.60 6.23
CA GLU A 77 -12.73 10.90 7.47
C GLU A 77 -13.99 10.04 7.28
N LYS A 78 -14.94 10.53 6.47
CA LYS A 78 -16.14 9.77 6.09
C LYS A 78 -15.84 8.42 5.41
N ASP A 79 -14.63 8.25 4.88
CA ASP A 79 -14.17 7.03 4.21
C ASP A 79 -13.30 6.17 5.16
N GLY A 80 -13.37 6.41 6.48
CA GLY A 80 -12.71 5.63 7.53
C GLY A 80 -11.30 6.10 7.92
N TRP A 81 -10.82 7.21 7.35
CA TRP A 81 -9.52 7.76 7.69
C TRP A 81 -9.55 8.50 9.02
N ILE A 82 -8.62 8.17 9.90
CA ILE A 82 -8.50 8.79 11.23
C ILE A 82 -7.25 9.68 11.22
N PRO A 83 -7.34 10.95 11.64
CA PRO A 83 -6.18 11.83 11.81
C PRO A 83 -5.18 11.25 12.82
N ILE A 84 -3.89 11.33 12.49
CA ILE A 84 -2.79 11.07 13.41
C ILE A 84 -2.55 12.34 14.24
N ASN A 85 -2.89 12.24 15.51
CA ASN A 85 -2.66 13.21 16.58
C ASN A 85 -2.04 12.52 17.81
N GLU A 86 -1.79 13.27 18.88
CA GLU A 86 -1.19 12.77 20.12
C GLU A 86 -1.91 11.55 20.72
N GLU A 87 -3.24 11.50 20.64
CA GLU A 87 -4.04 10.39 21.19
C GLU A 87 -3.92 9.10 20.37
N SER A 88 -3.87 9.25 19.05
CA SER A 88 -3.81 8.13 18.10
C SER A 88 -2.39 7.65 17.80
N PHE A 89 -1.36 8.47 18.04
CA PHE A 89 0.01 8.20 17.61
C PHE A 89 0.53 6.88 18.19
N ASP A 90 0.32 6.66 19.48
CA ASP A 90 0.71 5.44 20.17
C ASP A 90 -0.06 4.21 19.64
N THR A 91 -1.31 4.39 19.24
CA THR A 91 -2.12 3.34 18.62
C THR A 91 -1.55 2.95 17.27
N VAL A 92 -1.24 3.91 16.39
CA VAL A 92 -0.61 3.65 15.09
C VAL A 92 0.76 2.99 15.28
N SER A 93 1.58 3.50 16.20
CA SER A 93 2.90 2.95 16.53
C SER A 93 2.81 1.50 16.99
N ARG A 94 1.84 1.18 17.85
CA ARG A 94 1.60 -0.19 18.33
C ARG A 94 1.16 -1.12 17.22
N HIS A 95 0.21 -0.73 16.38
CA HIS A 95 -0.23 -1.55 15.24
C HIS A 95 0.92 -1.82 14.27
N PHE A 96 1.72 -0.79 13.95
CA PHE A 96 2.87 -0.93 13.07
C PHE A 96 3.94 -1.87 13.65
N LYS A 97 4.32 -1.67 14.92
CA LYS A 97 5.29 -2.54 15.61
C LYS A 97 4.82 -3.99 15.70
N THR A 98 3.52 -4.20 15.90
CA THR A 98 2.90 -5.53 15.92
C THR A 98 3.07 -6.20 14.56
N PHE A 99 2.66 -5.52 13.49
CA PHE A 99 2.84 -6.01 12.12
C PHE A 99 4.31 -6.34 11.80
N GLN A 100 5.25 -5.44 12.11
CA GLN A 100 6.69 -5.71 11.88
C GLN A 100 7.17 -6.95 12.62
N LYS A 101 6.82 -7.06 13.92
CA LYS A 101 7.23 -8.19 14.76
C LYS A 101 6.70 -9.50 14.22
N ASP A 102 5.41 -9.54 13.89
CA ASP A 102 4.73 -10.77 13.51
C ASP A 102 5.25 -11.26 12.14
N VAL A 103 5.37 -10.33 11.18
CA VAL A 103 5.89 -10.61 9.83
C VAL A 103 7.33 -11.15 9.88
N VAL A 104 8.19 -10.50 10.67
CA VAL A 104 9.59 -10.93 10.85
C VAL A 104 9.67 -12.28 11.54
N SER A 105 8.79 -12.56 12.50
CA SER A 105 8.77 -13.82 13.23
C SER A 105 8.40 -14.99 12.33
N ILE A 106 7.38 -14.84 11.48
CA ILE A 106 6.90 -15.93 10.61
C ILE A 106 7.86 -16.18 9.44
N ASN A 107 8.46 -15.14 8.89
CA ASN A 107 9.31 -15.24 7.69
C ASN A 107 10.82 -15.28 8.00
N LYS A 108 11.20 -15.54 9.25
CA LYS A 108 12.58 -15.46 9.73
C LYS A 108 13.57 -16.31 8.91
N ASP A 109 13.10 -17.45 8.40
CA ASP A 109 13.93 -18.41 7.67
C ASP A 109 13.86 -18.25 6.15
N THR A 110 12.94 -17.41 5.64
CA THR A 110 12.69 -17.24 4.20
C THR A 110 13.26 -15.92 3.66
N GLN A 111 13.13 -14.83 4.41
CA GLN A 111 13.56 -13.49 4.00
C GLN A 111 14.00 -12.65 5.20
N ASN A 112 15.04 -11.84 5.02
CA ASN A 112 15.44 -10.88 6.04
C ASN A 112 14.58 -9.61 5.99
N LEU A 113 13.33 -9.71 6.47
CA LEU A 113 12.35 -8.62 6.40
C LEU A 113 12.73 -7.40 7.25
N ASN A 114 13.61 -7.57 8.26
CA ASN A 114 14.14 -6.44 9.02
C ASN A 114 14.88 -5.44 8.13
N VAL A 115 15.67 -5.93 7.17
CA VAL A 115 16.41 -5.07 6.23
C VAL A 115 15.43 -4.32 5.33
N LEU A 116 14.36 -4.99 4.86
CA LEU A 116 13.36 -4.34 4.01
C LEU A 116 12.62 -3.19 4.72
N PHE A 117 12.33 -3.33 6.02
CA PHE A 117 11.77 -2.24 6.82
C PHE A 117 12.76 -1.10 7.07
N GLN A 118 14.07 -1.40 7.14
CA GLN A 118 15.11 -0.36 7.26
C GLN A 118 15.29 0.41 5.94
N GLU A 119 15.23 -0.28 4.80
CA GLU A 119 15.31 0.33 3.46
C GLU A 119 14.04 1.10 3.09
N ASN A 120 12.90 0.70 3.67
CA ASN A 120 11.58 1.32 3.44
C ASN A 120 10.95 1.77 4.76
N PRO A 121 11.52 2.80 5.43
CA PRO A 121 11.02 3.26 6.72
C PRO A 121 9.61 3.84 6.57
N VAL A 122 8.71 3.43 7.48
CA VAL A 122 7.36 4.00 7.59
C VAL A 122 7.44 5.25 8.46
N THR A 123 7.43 6.40 7.81
CA THR A 123 7.49 7.73 8.44
C THR A 123 6.11 8.39 8.44
N TYR A 124 5.72 9.01 9.54
CA TYR A 124 4.47 9.78 9.67
C TYR A 124 4.60 10.82 10.78
N GLU A 125 3.86 11.92 10.66
CA GLU A 125 3.87 13.08 11.56
C GLU A 125 2.42 13.44 11.99
N ASN A 126 2.29 14.40 12.91
CA ASN A 126 0.98 15.01 13.21
C ASN A 126 0.44 15.66 11.94
N ASN A 127 -0.85 15.45 11.62
CA ASN A 127 -1.56 15.78 10.37
C ASN A 127 -1.59 14.69 9.29
N ASP A 128 -0.82 13.61 9.45
CA ASP A 128 -1.05 12.41 8.67
C ASP A 128 -2.36 11.72 9.08
N LYS A 129 -2.75 10.69 8.34
CA LYS A 129 -3.93 9.88 8.62
C LYS A 129 -3.58 8.41 8.57
N TYR A 130 -4.36 7.62 9.28
CA TYR A 130 -4.29 6.18 9.17
C TYR A 130 -5.68 5.58 8.95
N PHE A 131 -5.69 4.39 8.38
CA PHE A 131 -6.86 3.52 8.31
C PHE A 131 -6.47 2.19 8.93
N TYR A 132 -7.32 1.66 9.80
CA TYR A 132 -7.12 0.37 10.41
C TYR A 132 -8.43 -0.39 10.42
N LYS A 133 -8.38 -1.67 10.04
CA LYS A 133 -9.52 -2.59 10.15
C LYS A 133 -9.01 -3.97 10.53
N LEU A 134 -9.68 -4.58 11.50
CA LEU A 134 -9.49 -5.94 11.96
C LEU A 134 -10.78 -6.71 11.68
N GLU A 135 -10.67 -7.86 11.03
CA GLU A 135 -11.77 -8.77 10.74
C GLU A 135 -11.88 -9.88 11.81
N GLU A 136 -12.97 -10.64 11.78
CA GLU A 136 -13.27 -11.69 12.78
C GLU A 136 -12.28 -12.86 12.76
N ASP A 137 -11.67 -13.13 11.60
CA ASP A 137 -10.64 -14.15 11.39
C ASP A 137 -9.24 -13.69 11.84
N ASN A 138 -9.12 -12.51 12.45
CA ASN A 138 -7.88 -11.81 12.79
C ASN A 138 -7.04 -11.34 11.58
N SER A 139 -7.59 -11.39 10.36
CA SER A 139 -7.02 -10.66 9.23
C SER A 139 -7.14 -9.16 9.50
N TYR A 140 -6.12 -8.39 9.13
CA TYR A 140 -6.18 -6.94 9.30
C TYR A 140 -5.41 -6.17 8.23
N ILE A 141 -5.79 -4.91 8.08
CA ILE A 141 -5.07 -3.92 7.27
C ILE A 141 -4.69 -2.73 8.15
N LEU A 142 -3.47 -2.25 7.96
CA LEU A 142 -2.99 -0.97 8.46
C LEU A 142 -2.51 -0.13 7.28
N VAL A 143 -3.12 1.04 7.11
CA VAL A 143 -2.68 2.03 6.12
C VAL A 143 -2.26 3.29 6.83
N ILE A 144 -1.07 3.79 6.53
CA ILE A 144 -0.54 5.04 7.10
C ILE A 144 -0.20 5.98 5.96
N SER A 145 -0.66 7.22 6.02
CA SER A 145 -0.25 8.26 5.08
C SER A 145 1.02 8.95 5.53
N ASN A 146 1.76 9.46 4.56
CA ASN A 146 2.74 10.51 4.76
C ASN A 146 2.48 11.60 3.72
N VAL A 147 1.84 12.69 4.14
CA VAL A 147 1.45 13.80 3.28
C VAL A 147 2.67 14.53 2.75
N LYS A 148 3.71 14.69 3.57
CA LYS A 148 4.96 15.37 3.18
C LYS A 148 5.68 14.65 2.04
N GLU A 149 5.78 13.32 2.12
CA GLU A 149 6.41 12.46 1.12
C GLU A 149 5.45 12.01 0.02
N GLN A 150 4.15 12.34 0.13
CA GLN A 150 3.09 11.93 -0.78
C GLN A 150 3.01 10.40 -0.93
N LYS A 151 3.04 9.68 0.20
CA LYS A 151 3.01 8.22 0.25
C LYS A 151 1.83 7.67 1.03
N LEU A 152 1.41 6.46 0.66
CA LEU A 152 0.67 5.57 1.56
C LEU A 152 1.48 4.29 1.77
N PHE A 153 1.59 3.88 3.02
CA PHE A 153 2.13 2.59 3.44
C PHE A 153 0.96 1.67 3.71
N VAL A 154 0.78 0.62 2.90
CA VAL A 154 -0.33 -0.33 3.02
C VAL A 154 0.23 -1.67 3.48
N MET A 155 -0.21 -2.12 4.65
CA MET A 155 0.23 -3.35 5.29
C MET A 155 -0.98 -4.25 5.51
N GLU A 156 -0.97 -5.43 4.91
CA GLU A 156 -2.06 -6.40 4.98
C GLU A 156 -1.55 -7.69 5.62
N TRP A 157 -2.34 -8.22 6.55
CA TRP A 157 -2.20 -9.55 7.13
C TRP A 157 -3.48 -10.33 6.87
N ILE A 158 -3.38 -11.49 6.23
CA ILE A 158 -4.52 -12.38 5.98
C ILE A 158 -4.24 -13.72 6.70
N GLN A 159 -5.16 -14.13 7.57
CA GLN A 159 -5.20 -15.45 8.20
C GLN A 159 -6.08 -16.42 7.41
#